data_AF-A0A6N1X5R5-F1
#
_entry.id   AF-A0A6N1X5R5-F1
#
_cell.length_a   1.000
_cell.length_b   1.000
_cell.length_c   1.000
_cell.angle_alpha   90.00
_cell.angle_beta   90.00
_cell.angle_gamma   90.00
#
_symmetry.space_group_name_H-M   'P 1'
#
loop_
_entity.id
_entity.type
_entity.pdbx_description
1 polymer ?
#
loop_
_entity_poly.entity_id
_entity_poly.type
_entity_poly.pdbx_seq_one_letter_code
_entity_poly.pdbx_strand_id
1 'polypeptide(L)'
;MDWSEYPFARLYTSVLAALFITLAAVWRVRRAARAVAADSSQGRTARRLAWAFALGALAWWGYAAYTGYGRFLTDAALAQLMSTDTLVSLALFIGAIAWGGAFMLQLVLRLLRNEQQRRG
;
A
#
# COMPACT_ATOMS: atom_id res chain seq x y z
N MET A 1 22.72 -18.49 0.30
CA MET A 1 21.46 -19.19 0.00
C MET A 1 21.05 -18.77 -1.39
N ASP A 2 21.25 -19.65 -2.37
CA ASP A 2 20.87 -19.40 -3.76
C ASP A 2 19.37 -19.60 -3.92
N TRP A 3 18.64 -18.48 -3.91
CA TRP A 3 17.19 -18.43 -4.04
C TRP A 3 16.68 -18.83 -5.43
N SER A 4 17.59 -19.15 -6.37
CA SER A 4 17.28 -19.65 -7.71
C SER A 4 16.54 -20.99 -7.68
N GLU A 5 16.72 -21.84 -6.67
CA GLU A 5 16.03 -23.14 -6.66
C GLU A 5 14.53 -23.04 -6.36
N TYR A 6 14.03 -21.89 -5.87
CA TYR A 6 12.65 -21.72 -5.40
C TYR A 6 11.94 -20.53 -6.06
N PRO A 7 11.60 -20.62 -7.36
CA PRO A 7 10.96 -19.52 -8.10
C PRO A 7 9.61 -19.10 -7.49
N PHE A 8 8.81 -20.06 -7.03
CA PHE A 8 7.54 -19.78 -6.34
C PHE A 8 7.76 -19.04 -5.00
N ALA A 9 8.80 -19.38 -4.24
CA ALA A 9 9.11 -18.66 -3.00
C ALA A 9 9.49 -17.20 -3.26
N ARG A 10 10.23 -16.90 -4.34
CA ARG A 10 10.53 -15.51 -4.74
C ARG A 10 9.27 -14.75 -5.16
N LEU A 11 8.35 -15.40 -5.87
CA LEU A 11 7.06 -14.80 -6.21
C LEU A 11 6.23 -14.48 -4.97
N TYR A 12 6.06 -15.45 -4.06
CA TYR A 12 5.28 -15.25 -2.84
C TYR A 12 5.90 -14.19 -1.91
N THR A 13 7.23 -14.19 -1.75
CA THR A 13 7.91 -13.17 -0.94
C THR A 13 7.73 -11.77 -1.53
N SER A 14 7.76 -11.60 -2.85
CA SER A 14 7.48 -10.33 -3.51
C SER A 14 6.03 -9.86 -3.31
N VAL A 15 5.06 -10.78 -3.44
CA VAL A 15 3.64 -10.50 -3.19
C VAL A 15 3.42 -10.07 -1.74
N LEU A 16 4.03 -10.80 -0.79
CA LEU A 16 3.98 -10.49 0.64
C LEU A 16 4.67 -9.16 0.97
N ALA A 17 5.81 -8.87 0.35
CA ALA A 17 6.49 -7.58 0.51
C ALA A 17 5.60 -6.42 0.02
N ALA A 18 4.99 -6.55 -1.15
CA ALA A 18 4.05 -5.56 -1.68
C ALA A 18 2.84 -5.35 -0.76
N LEU A 19 2.32 -6.45 -0.18
CA LEU A 19 1.22 -6.39 0.79
C LEU A 19 1.65 -5.66 2.05
N PHE A 20 2.82 -6.01 2.60
CA PHE A 20 3.36 -5.41 3.81
C PHE A 20 3.58 -3.90 3.65
N ILE A 21 4.12 -3.46 2.50
CA ILE A 21 4.31 -2.03 2.19
C ILE A 21 2.95 -1.32 2.12
N THR A 22 1.96 -1.93 1.48
CA THR A 22 0.59 -1.40 1.39
C THR A 22 -0.04 -1.26 2.78
N LEU A 23 0.07 -2.30 3.62
CA LEU A 23 -0.44 -2.28 4.99
C LEU A 23 0.27 -1.24 5.85
N ALA A 24 1.58 -1.07 5.68
CA ALA A 24 2.34 -0.01 6.37
C ALA A 24 1.81 1.39 5.99
N ALA A 25 1.50 1.63 4.72
CA ALA A 25 0.89 2.88 4.26
C ALA A 25 -0.49 3.11 4.91
N VAL A 26 -1.35 2.09 4.93
CA VAL A 26 -2.68 2.14 5.58
C VAL A 26 -2.54 2.40 7.09
N TRP A 27 -1.63 1.72 7.77
CA TRP A 27 -1.38 1.94 9.20
C TRP A 27 -0.93 3.37 9.47
N ARG A 28 -0.06 3.92 8.62
CA ARG A 28 0.43 5.30 8.71
C ARG A 28 -0.70 6.32 8.58
N VAL A 29 -1.62 6.12 7.63
CA VAL A 29 -2.82 6.97 7.45
C VAL A 29 -3.75 6.86 8.65
N ARG A 30 -4.03 5.64 9.12
CA ARG A 30 -4.87 5.42 10.30
C ARG A 30 -4.29 6.07 11.55
N ARG A 31 -2.98 6.02 11.74
CA ARG A 31 -2.30 6.69 12.85
C ARG A 31 -2.46 8.20 12.76
N ALA A 32 -2.35 8.79 11.57
CA ALA A 32 -2.59 10.22 11.36
C ALA A 32 -4.06 10.61 11.61
N ALA A 33 -5.02 9.81 11.14
CA ALA A 33 -6.44 10.05 11.36
C ALA A 33 -6.84 9.96 12.84
N ARG A 34 -6.20 9.08 13.62
CA ARG A 34 -6.39 9.01 15.08
C ARG A 34 -5.86 10.22 15.84
N ALA A 35 -4.92 10.97 15.26
CA ALA A 35 -4.38 12.19 15.87
C ALA A 35 -5.32 13.40 15.72
N VAL A 36 -6.41 13.27 14.96
CA VAL A 36 -7.49 14.27 14.87
C VAL A 36 -8.53 13.94 15.94
N ALA A 37 -8.96 14.95 16.71
CA ALA A 37 -9.88 14.78 17.83
C ALA A 37 -11.17 14.04 17.40
N ALA A 38 -11.53 13.00 18.16
CA ALA A 38 -12.62 12.08 17.82
C ALA A 38 -14.01 12.74 17.85
N ASP A 39 -14.18 13.73 18.72
CA ASP A 39 -15.48 14.34 19.03
C ASP A 39 -15.88 15.44 18.04
N SER A 40 -14.97 15.88 17.17
CA SER A 40 -15.31 16.82 16.12
C SER A 40 -15.89 16.14 14.89
N SER A 41 -16.77 16.84 14.16
CA SER A 41 -17.28 16.38 12.85
C SER A 41 -16.13 16.04 11.88
N GLN A 42 -15.01 16.75 11.99
CA GLN A 42 -13.80 16.53 11.20
C GLN A 42 -13.07 15.23 11.56
N GLY A 43 -13.08 14.81 12.83
CA GLY A 43 -12.54 13.50 13.26
C GLY A 43 -13.29 12.31 12.65
N ARG A 44 -14.61 12.40 12.52
CA ARG A 44 -15.42 11.37 11.83
C ARG A 44 -15.08 11.31 10.34
N THR A 45 -14.95 12.45 9.67
CA THR A 45 -14.56 12.54 8.25
C THR A 45 -13.15 11.98 8.03
N ALA A 46 -12.19 12.33 8.89
CA ALA A 46 -10.82 11.80 8.85
C ALA A 46 -10.77 10.27 8.92
N ARG A 47 -11.57 9.66 9.80
CA ARG A 47 -11.67 8.20 9.92
C ARG A 47 -12.31 7.55 8.69
N ARG A 48 -13.36 8.15 8.14
CA ARG A 48 -14.00 7.68 6.89
C ARG A 48 -13.03 7.72 5.71
N LEU A 49 -12.27 8.81 5.56
CA LEU A 49 -11.23 8.92 4.52
C LEU A 49 -10.13 7.88 4.70
N ALA A 50 -9.70 7.61 5.95
CA ALA A 50 -8.73 6.55 6.23
C ALA A 50 -9.26 5.15 5.88
N TRP A 51 -10.55 4.88 6.06
CA TRP A 51 -11.19 3.63 5.63
C TRP A 51 -11.34 3.54 4.11
N ALA A 52 -11.75 4.60 3.45
CA ALA A 52 -11.82 4.67 1.99
C ALA A 52 -10.44 4.43 1.36
N PHE A 53 -9.40 5.05 1.93
CA PHE A 53 -8.02 4.80 1.52
C PHE A 53 -7.59 3.36 1.76
N ALA A 54 -7.93 2.77 2.91
CA ALA A 54 -7.60 1.37 3.19
C ALA A 54 -8.23 0.42 2.15
N LEU A 55 -9.51 0.63 1.82
CA LEU A 55 -10.22 -0.14 0.80
C LEU A 55 -9.61 0.06 -0.59
N GLY A 56 -9.32 1.31 -0.97
CA GLY A 56 -8.69 1.63 -2.25
C GLY A 56 -7.28 1.04 -2.38
N ALA A 57 -6.48 1.09 -1.32
CA ALA A 57 -5.13 0.52 -1.29
C ALA A 57 -5.15 -1.02 -1.37
N LEU A 58 -6.11 -1.67 -0.69
CA LEU A 58 -6.32 -3.12 -0.79
C LEU A 58 -6.82 -3.52 -2.18
N ALA A 59 -7.76 -2.77 -2.76
CA ALA A 59 -8.25 -3.00 -4.11
C ALA A 59 -7.14 -2.84 -5.15
N TRP A 60 -6.32 -1.79 -5.01
CA TRP A 60 -5.14 -1.57 -5.85
C TRP A 60 -4.13 -2.71 -5.74
N TRP A 61 -3.81 -3.14 -4.51
CA TRP A 61 -2.91 -4.27 -4.29
C TRP A 61 -3.46 -5.56 -4.92
N GLY A 62 -4.75 -5.86 -4.73
CA GLY A 62 -5.39 -7.04 -5.32
C GLY A 62 -5.39 -7.00 -6.85
N TYR A 63 -5.71 -5.85 -7.44
CA TYR A 63 -5.66 -5.65 -8.89
C TYR A 63 -4.24 -5.79 -9.45
N ALA A 64 -3.25 -5.12 -8.83
CA ALA A 64 -1.86 -5.20 -9.24
C ALA A 64 -1.27 -6.60 -9.02
N ALA A 65 -1.76 -7.33 -8.02
CA ALA A 65 -1.35 -8.71 -7.81
C ALA A 65 -1.90 -9.64 -8.89
N TYR A 66 -3.19 -9.50 -9.21
CA TYR A 66 -3.83 -10.28 -10.27
C TYR A 66 -3.21 -10.00 -11.65
N THR A 67 -3.04 -8.73 -12.01
CA THR A 67 -2.53 -8.34 -13.34
C THR A 67 -1.00 -8.44 -13.44
N GLY A 68 -0.28 -8.08 -12.38
CA GLY A 68 1.18 -7.98 -12.38
C GLY A 68 1.89 -9.28 -12.02
N TYR A 69 1.38 -10.05 -11.04
CA TYR A 69 1.95 -11.35 -10.65
C TYR A 69 1.27 -12.54 -11.34
N GLY A 70 0.00 -12.41 -11.76
CA GLY A 70 -0.72 -13.50 -12.44
C GLY A 70 -0.06 -13.97 -13.73
N ARG A 71 0.63 -13.07 -14.45
CA ARG A 71 1.41 -13.42 -15.65
C ARG A 71 2.59 -14.36 -15.40
N PHE A 72 3.05 -14.49 -14.16
CA PHE A 72 4.20 -15.32 -13.79
C PHE A 72 3.80 -16.72 -13.26
N LEU A 73 2.50 -17.05 -13.27
CA LEU A 73 1.99 -18.37 -12.86
C LEU A 73 2.12 -19.44 -13.95
N THR A 74 2.63 -19.11 -15.13
CA THR A 74 2.86 -20.05 -16.25
C THR A 74 4.32 -20.49 -16.34
N ASP A 75 4.58 -21.73 -16.79
CA ASP A 75 5.92 -22.33 -16.84
C ASP A 75 6.96 -21.50 -17.61
N ALA A 76 6.56 -20.86 -18.71
CA ALA A 76 7.45 -20.01 -19.51
C ALA A 76 7.84 -18.71 -18.78
N ALA A 77 6.95 -18.17 -17.97
CA ALA A 77 7.19 -16.93 -17.23
C ALA A 77 8.00 -17.18 -15.94
N LEU A 78 7.95 -18.41 -15.42
CA LEU A 78 8.78 -18.86 -14.30
C LEU A 78 10.28 -18.82 -14.65
N ALA A 79 10.63 -19.19 -15.88
CA ALA A 79 12.01 -19.09 -16.39
C ALA A 79 12.49 -17.62 -16.49
N GLN A 80 11.57 -16.70 -16.82
CA GLN A 80 11.85 -15.26 -16.89
C GLN A 80 11.97 -14.62 -15.49
N LEU A 81 11.28 -15.19 -14.50
CA LEU A 81 11.36 -14.80 -13.09
C LEU A 81 12.77 -15.00 -12.49
N MET A 82 13.46 -16.03 -12.97
CA MET A 82 14.75 -16.47 -12.47
C MET A 82 15.89 -15.51 -12.84
N SER A 83 15.73 -14.77 -13.94
CA SER A 83 16.75 -13.87 -14.48
C SER A 83 16.58 -12.40 -14.12
N THR A 84 15.50 -12.00 -13.41
CA THR A 84 15.08 -10.58 -13.46
C THR A 84 14.72 -9.96 -12.10
N ASP A 85 15.22 -8.74 -11.86
CA ASP A 85 14.85 -7.86 -10.74
C ASP A 85 13.41 -7.28 -10.82
N THR A 86 12.63 -7.71 -11.82
CA THR A 86 11.29 -7.21 -12.09
C THR A 86 10.30 -7.46 -10.95
N LEU A 87 10.45 -8.54 -10.18
CA LEU A 87 9.62 -8.80 -8.99
C LEU A 87 9.77 -7.70 -7.94
N VAL A 88 11.01 -7.36 -7.61
CA VAL A 88 11.32 -6.30 -6.64
C VAL A 88 10.78 -4.96 -7.14
N SER A 89 11.02 -4.66 -8.41
CA SER A 89 10.54 -3.42 -9.03
C SER A 89 9.01 -3.33 -9.03
N LEU A 90 8.31 -4.45 -9.25
CA LEU A 90 6.85 -4.51 -9.20
C LEU A 90 6.32 -4.33 -7.76
N ALA A 91 6.94 -4.97 -6.77
CA ALA A 91 6.60 -4.78 -5.37
C ALA A 91 6.78 -3.32 -4.92
N LEU A 92 7.90 -2.70 -5.33
CA LEU A 92 8.18 -1.29 -5.07
C LEU A 92 7.19 -0.37 -5.79
N PHE A 93 6.81 -0.66 -7.03
CA PHE A 93 5.83 0.12 -7.79
C PHE A 93 4.44 0.10 -7.11
N ILE A 94 3.96 -1.08 -6.71
CA ILE A 94 2.70 -1.23 -5.98
C ILE A 94 2.76 -0.43 -4.67
N GLY A 95 3.87 -0.58 -3.95
CA GLY A 95 4.12 0.14 -2.70
C GLY A 95 4.19 1.66 -2.87
N ALA A 96 4.84 2.15 -3.93
CA ALA A 96 5.04 3.57 -4.20
C ALA A 96 3.72 4.30 -4.44
N ILE A 97 2.79 3.70 -5.18
CA ILE A 97 1.46 4.28 -5.42
C ILE A 97 0.65 4.34 -4.11
N ALA A 98 0.67 3.26 -3.32
CA ALA A 98 0.02 3.24 -2.01
C ALA A 98 0.63 4.30 -1.07
N TRP A 99 1.95 4.44 -1.05
CA TRP A 99 2.64 5.45 -0.24
C TRP A 99 2.39 6.88 -0.71
N GLY A 100 2.33 7.13 -2.02
CA GLY A 100 1.99 8.43 -2.59
C GLY A 100 0.60 8.89 -2.14
N GLY A 101 -0.40 8.01 -2.24
CA GLY A 101 -1.74 8.28 -1.74
C GLY A 101 -1.78 8.50 -0.21
N ALA A 102 -1.02 7.70 0.54
CA ALA A 102 -0.90 7.87 1.99
C ALA A 102 -0.30 9.23 2.37
N PHE A 103 0.74 9.68 1.67
CA PHE A 103 1.37 10.98 1.91
C PHE A 103 0.42 12.14 1.63
N MET A 104 -0.29 12.08 0.51
CA MET A 104 -1.28 13.09 0.13
C MET A 104 -2.40 13.18 1.17
N LEU A 105 -2.92 12.04 1.62
CA LEU A 105 -3.98 12.01 2.63
C LEU A 105 -3.46 12.47 4.01
N GLN A 106 -2.21 12.18 4.35
CA GLN A 106 -1.60 12.73 5.56
C GLN A 106 -1.48 14.26 5.54
N LEU A 107 -1.14 14.85 4.39
CA LEU A 107 -1.13 16.30 4.24
C LEU A 107 -2.53 16.88 4.46
N VAL A 108 -3.55 16.29 3.84
CA VAL A 108 -4.96 16.71 4.03
C VAL A 108 -5.37 16.64 5.49
N LEU A 109 -5.05 15.54 6.19
CA LEU A 109 -5.37 15.38 7.61
C LEU A 109 -4.64 16.40 8.50
N ARG A 110 -3.39 16.76 8.17
CA ARG A 110 -2.65 17.82 8.86
C ARG A 110 -3.29 19.20 8.65
N LEU A 111 -3.73 19.49 7.43
CA LEU A 111 -4.41 20.74 7.12
C LEU A 111 -5.74 20.87 7.89
N LEU A 112 -6.55 19.80 7.91
CA LEU A 112 -7.80 19.76 8.69
C LEU A 112 -7.55 20.00 10.19
N ARG A 113 -6.51 19.38 10.74
CA ARG A 113 -6.11 19.60 12.14
C ARG A 113 -5.74 21.06 12.41
N ASN A 114 -4.95 21.67 11.53
CA ASN A 114 -4.52 23.07 11.69
C ASN A 114 -5.70 24.04 11.57
N GLU A 115 -6.67 23.76 10.70
CA GLU A 115 -7.90 24.57 10.63
C GLU A 115 -8.73 24.49 11.91
N GLN A 116 -8.81 23.33 12.56
CA GLN A 116 -9.50 23.21 13.85
C GLN A 116 -8.83 24.08 14.93
N GLN A 117 -7.49 24.06 14.98
CA GLN A 117 -6.74 24.86 15.97
C GLN A 117 -6.81 26.37 15.72
N ARG A 118 -7.12 26.82 14.50
CA ARG A 118 -7.30 28.25 14.20
C ARG A 118 -8.71 28.76 14.50
N ARG A 119 -9.69 27.87 14.65
CA ARG A 119 -11.11 28.22 14.87
C ARG A 119 -11.60 28.02 16.30
N GLY A 120 -10.81 27.35 17.15
CA GLY A 120 -11.05 27.23 18.59
C GLY A 120 -10.13 28.17 19.35
#